data_AF-A0A4V3EJI9-F1
#
_entry.id   AF-A0A4V3EJI9-F1
#
_cell.length_a   1.000
_cell.length_b   1.000
_cell.length_c   1.000
_cell.angle_alpha   90.00
_cell.angle_beta   90.00
_cell.angle_gamma   90.00
#
_symmetry.space_group_name_H-M   'P 1'
#
loop_
_entity.id
_entity.type
_entity.pdbx_description
1 polymer ?
#
loop_
_entity_poly.entity_id
_entity_poly.type
_entity_poly.pdbx_seq_one_letter_code
_entity_poly.pdbx_strand_id
1 'polypeptide(L)'
;MSRASSYRNAAADLRRASTGFTDIATAHRRLDATMIGALGPVATIHDASVDAVGTHLALAADEATELAAECDRRAAVCEAYDHEVMVWRSLPLILRLSTPHPIPPARWVTG
;
A
#
# COMPACT_ATOMS: atom_id res chain seq x y z
N MET A 1 -4.91 2.80 19.64
CA MET A 1 -4.91 3.02 18.18
C MET A 1 -6.08 2.27 17.57
N SER A 2 -6.84 2.87 16.64
CA SER A 2 -7.93 2.18 15.93
C SER A 2 -7.38 1.36 14.76
N ARG A 3 -8.12 0.34 14.31
CA ARG A 3 -7.72 -0.45 13.13
C ARG A 3 -7.60 0.42 11.89
N ALA A 4 -8.50 1.39 11.71
CA ALA A 4 -8.42 2.38 10.63
C ALA A 4 -7.10 3.17 10.66
N SER A 5 -6.67 3.64 11.84
CA SER A 5 -5.37 4.33 11.96
C SER A 5 -4.18 3.44 11.61
N SER A 6 -4.25 2.15 11.94
CA SER A 6 -3.19 1.19 11.61
C SER A 6 -3.07 0.99 10.11
N TYR A 7 -4.19 0.82 9.41
CA TYR A 7 -4.20 0.70 7.96
C TYR A 7 -3.75 1.99 7.26
N ARG A 8 -4.15 3.17 7.76
CA ARG A 8 -3.67 4.45 7.21
C ARG A 8 -2.16 4.63 7.36
N ASN A 9 -1.60 4.24 8.50
CA ASN A 9 -0.15 4.27 8.71
C ASN A 9 0.56 3.30 7.76
N ALA A 10 0.06 2.06 7.63
CA ALA A 10 0.61 1.08 6.69
C ALA A 10 0.53 1.57 5.23
N ALA A 11 -0.58 2.18 4.81
CA ALA A 11 -0.71 2.79 3.49
C ALA A 11 0.31 3.92 3.27
N ALA A 12 0.57 4.75 4.28
CA ALA A 12 1.59 5.79 4.20
C ALA A 12 3.00 5.19 4.08
N ASP A 13 3.30 4.12 4.81
CA ASP A 13 4.58 3.41 4.73
C ASP A 13 4.79 2.78 3.35
N LEU A 14 3.76 2.16 2.79
CA LEU A 14 3.79 1.56 1.46
C LEU A 14 3.98 2.59 0.35
N ARG A 15 3.31 3.75 0.42
CA ARG A 15 3.54 4.85 -0.54
C ARG A 15 4.98 5.37 -0.46
N ARG A 16 5.52 5.51 0.75
CA ARG A 16 6.93 5.87 0.96
C ARG A 16 7.88 4.84 0.36
N ALA A 17 7.61 3.55 0.56
CA ALA A 17 8.39 2.47 -0.02
C ALA A 17 8.34 2.48 -1.56
N SER A 18 7.17 2.67 -2.16
CA SER A 18 6.98 2.79 -3.61
C SER A 18 7.81 3.92 -4.22
N THR A 19 7.80 5.11 -3.57
CA THR A 19 8.67 6.23 -3.97
C THR A 19 10.14 5.84 -3.84
N GLY A 20 10.52 5.18 -2.73
CA GLY A 20 11.88 4.69 -2.53
C GLY A 20 12.38 3.73 -3.62
N PHE A 21 11.54 2.79 -4.07
CA PHE A 21 11.89 1.89 -5.18
C PHE A 21 12.09 2.64 -6.50
N THR A 22 11.25 3.64 -6.77
CA THR A 22 11.36 4.49 -7.96
C THR A 22 12.64 5.34 -7.94
N ASP A 23 12.99 5.88 -6.78
CA ASP A 23 14.21 6.66 -6.58
C ASP A 23 15.46 5.77 -6.75
N ILE A 24 15.45 4.56 -6.18
CA ILE A 24 16.53 3.58 -6.36
C ILE A 24 16.66 3.19 -7.84
N ALA A 25 15.56 2.94 -8.55
CA ALA A 25 15.60 2.61 -9.98
C ALA A 25 16.19 3.76 -10.82
N THR A 26 15.90 5.00 -10.43
CA THR A 26 16.46 6.20 -11.09
C THR A 26 17.94 6.37 -10.78
N ALA A 27 18.34 6.17 -9.51
CA ALA A 27 19.74 6.23 -9.10
C ALA A 27 20.58 5.12 -9.74
N HIS A 28 20.03 3.90 -9.84
CA HIS A 28 20.67 2.77 -10.50
C HIS A 28 20.97 3.07 -11.98
N ARG A 29 19.97 3.60 -12.73
CA ARG A 29 20.15 4.04 -14.11
C ARG A 29 21.16 5.18 -14.28
N ARG A 30 21.22 6.12 -13.32
CA ARG A 30 22.21 7.21 -13.35
C ARG A 30 23.63 6.70 -13.12
N LEU A 31 23.81 5.80 -12.15
CA LEU A 31 25.12 5.18 -11.88
C LEU A 31 25.62 4.43 -13.10
N ASP A 32 24.73 3.68 -13.76
CA ASP A 32 25.02 2.99 -15.02
C ASP A 32 25.45 3.96 -16.13
N ALA A 33 24.68 5.03 -16.38
CA ALA A 33 25.02 6.05 -17.37
C ALA A 33 26.35 6.77 -17.10
N THR A 34 26.81 6.82 -15.85
CA THR A 34 28.13 7.38 -15.48
C THR A 34 29.27 6.37 -15.58
N MET A 35 28.98 5.07 -15.68
CA MET A 35 29.99 4.03 -15.77
C MET A 35 30.53 3.94 -17.20
N ILE A 36 31.55 4.74 -17.51
CA ILE A 36 32.26 4.68 -18.78
C ILE A 36 33.12 3.40 -18.82
N GLY A 37 32.78 2.47 -19.71
CA GLY A 37 33.75 1.51 -20.26
C GLY A 37 33.56 0.06 -19.85
N ALA A 38 32.61 -0.62 -20.47
CA ALA A 38 32.71 -2.05 -20.77
C ALA A 38 32.37 -2.24 -22.25
N LEU A 39 33.16 -3.02 -22.97
CA LEU A 39 32.89 -3.40 -24.36
C LEU A 39 32.85 -4.93 -24.46
N GLY A 40 32.01 -5.44 -25.36
CA GLY A 40 31.86 -6.86 -25.60
C GLY A 40 30.85 -7.54 -24.65
N PRO A 41 30.91 -8.88 -24.51
CA PRO A 41 29.87 -9.69 -23.86
C PRO A 41 29.55 -9.29 -22.41
N VAL A 42 30.53 -8.73 -21.68
CA VAL A 42 30.35 -8.28 -20.29
C VAL A 42 29.42 -7.07 -20.23
N ALA A 43 29.53 -6.13 -21.18
CA ALA A 43 28.64 -4.97 -21.25
C ALA A 43 27.20 -5.40 -21.52
N THR A 44 26.99 -6.33 -22.46
CA THR A 44 25.64 -6.82 -22.78
C THR A 44 24.97 -7.57 -21.62
N ILE A 45 25.74 -8.31 -20.82
CA ILE A 45 25.21 -9.00 -19.63
C ILE A 45 24.89 -7.99 -18.53
N HIS A 46 25.73 -6.97 -18.37
CA HIS A 46 25.52 -5.89 -17.42
C HIS A 46 24.27 -5.08 -17.76
N ASP A 47 24.10 -4.64 -19.02
CA ASP A 47 22.90 -3.92 -19.48
C ASP A 47 21.62 -4.73 -19.21
N ALA A 48 21.64 -6.03 -19.55
CA ALA A 48 20.52 -6.92 -19.26
C ALA A 48 20.21 -7.06 -17.75
N SER A 49 21.25 -7.04 -16.91
CA SER A 49 21.09 -7.05 -15.45
C SER A 49 20.50 -5.74 -14.94
N VAL A 50 20.95 -4.60 -15.45
CA VAL A 50 20.42 -3.27 -15.08
C VAL A 50 18.95 -3.15 -15.44
N ASP A 51 18.57 -3.61 -16.64
CA ASP A 51 17.17 -3.64 -17.08
C ASP A 51 16.30 -4.57 -16.24
N ALA A 52 16.82 -5.76 -15.88
CA ALA A 52 16.12 -6.70 -15.01
C ALA A 52 15.88 -6.11 -13.61
N VAL A 53 16.90 -5.50 -13.00
CA VAL A 53 16.77 -4.83 -11.70
C VAL A 53 15.78 -3.68 -11.78
N GLY A 54 15.85 -2.87 -12.83
CA GLY A 54 14.88 -1.78 -13.08
C GLY A 54 13.44 -2.28 -13.15
N THR A 55 13.22 -3.41 -13.83
CA THR A 55 11.91 -4.06 -13.96
C THR A 55 11.39 -4.56 -12.59
N HIS A 56 12.25 -5.22 -11.80
CA HIS A 56 11.86 -5.68 -10.47
C HIS A 56 11.51 -4.54 -9.52
N LEU A 57 12.24 -3.43 -9.57
CA LEU A 57 11.94 -2.24 -8.76
C LEU A 57 10.63 -1.58 -9.17
N ALA A 58 10.32 -1.54 -10.47
CA ALA A 58 9.04 -1.03 -10.97
C ALA A 58 7.86 -1.90 -10.48
N LEU A 59 7.96 -3.23 -10.62
CA LEU A 59 6.95 -4.16 -10.11
C LEU A 59 6.73 -4.01 -8.60
N ALA A 60 7.80 -3.90 -7.83
CA ALA A 60 7.70 -3.68 -6.38
C ALA A 60 7.03 -2.34 -6.03
N ALA A 61 7.27 -1.28 -6.83
CA ALA A 61 6.63 0.02 -6.65
C ALA A 61 5.13 -0.02 -6.96
N ASP A 62 4.73 -0.77 -8.00
CA ASP A 62 3.34 -0.98 -8.37
C ASP A 62 2.60 -1.80 -7.30
N GLU A 63 3.17 -2.93 -6.88
CA GLU A 63 2.61 -3.77 -5.79
C GLU A 63 2.44 -2.97 -4.49
N ALA A 64 3.44 -2.16 -4.11
CA ALA A 64 3.34 -1.30 -2.93
C ALA A 64 2.20 -0.27 -3.06
N THR A 65 1.98 0.26 -4.26
CA THR A 65 0.88 1.20 -4.55
C THR A 65 -0.48 0.52 -4.43
N GLU A 66 -0.63 -0.68 -4.98
CA GLU A 66 -1.86 -1.48 -4.89
C GLU A 66 -2.18 -1.86 -3.44
N LEU A 67 -1.17 -2.30 -2.68
CA LEU A 67 -1.32 -2.62 -1.26
C LEU A 67 -1.66 -1.38 -0.42
N ALA A 68 -1.14 -0.21 -0.77
CA ALA A 68 -1.51 1.03 -0.11
C ALA A 68 -2.99 1.36 -0.33
N ALA A 69 -3.49 1.23 -1.57
CA ALA A 69 -4.89 1.43 -1.90
C ALA A 69 -5.81 0.41 -1.20
N GLU A 70 -5.37 -0.84 -1.07
CA GLU A 70 -6.05 -1.86 -0.27
C GLU A 70 -6.18 -1.44 1.20
N CYS A 71 -5.08 -0.96 1.79
CA CYS A 71 -5.07 -0.49 3.17
C CYS A 71 -6.02 0.70 3.37
N ASP A 72 -6.03 1.68 2.47
CA ASP A 72 -6.99 2.79 2.54
C ASP A 72 -8.44 2.30 2.51
N ARG A 73 -8.75 1.34 1.62
CA ARG A 73 -10.10 0.78 1.52
C ARG A 73 -10.51 0.07 2.81
N ARG A 74 -9.61 -0.69 3.43
CA ARG A 74 -9.85 -1.34 4.74
C ARG A 74 -10.03 -0.31 5.85
N ALA A 75 -9.27 0.78 5.84
CA ALA A 75 -9.45 1.88 6.78
C ALA A 75 -10.85 2.51 6.64
N ALA A 76 -11.30 2.77 5.41
CA ALA A 76 -12.62 3.32 5.14
C ALA A 76 -13.75 2.39 5.62
N VAL A 77 -13.62 1.07 5.43
CA VAL A 77 -14.60 0.10 5.97
C VAL A 77 -14.64 0.11 7.50
N CYS A 78 -13.47 0.17 8.15
CA CYS A 78 -13.40 0.27 9.61
C CYS A 78 -14.05 1.57 10.12
N GLU A 79 -13.81 2.70 9.45
CA GLU A 79 -14.41 3.99 9.81
C GLU A 79 -15.92 4.03 9.61
N ALA A 80 -16.40 3.46 8.50
CA ALA A 80 -17.83 3.34 8.24
C ALA A 80 -18.52 2.50 9.33
N TYR A 81 -17.92 1.36 9.72
CA TYR A 81 -18.44 0.54 10.80
C TYR A 81 -18.42 1.27 12.15
N ASP A 82 -17.31 1.93 12.50
CA ASP A 82 -17.21 2.69 13.75
C ASP A 82 -18.27 3.81 13.79
N HIS A 83 -18.53 4.47 12.65
CA HIS A 83 -19.58 5.47 12.51
C HIS A 83 -20.98 4.87 12.68
N GLU A 84 -21.30 3.76 12.01
CA GLU A 84 -22.58 3.07 12.15
C GLU A 84 -22.85 2.62 13.59
N VAL A 85 -21.82 2.08 14.26
CA VAL A 85 -21.91 1.71 15.68
C VAL A 85 -22.18 2.93 16.55
N MET A 86 -21.53 4.06 16.27
CA MET A 86 -21.76 5.31 17.00
C MET A 86 -23.19 5.82 16.80
N VAL A 87 -23.69 5.81 15.57
CA VAL A 87 -25.08 6.19 15.23
C VAL A 87 -26.06 5.26 15.94
N TRP A 88 -25.89 3.93 15.84
CA TRP A 88 -26.76 2.96 16.50
C TRP A 88 -26.77 3.14 18.02
N ARG A 89 -25.61 3.42 18.64
CA ARG A 89 -25.51 3.69 20.08
C ARG A 89 -26.24 4.97 20.49
N SER A 90 -26.28 5.98 19.62
CA SER A 90 -26.94 7.26 19.87
C SER A 90 -28.47 7.21 19.76
N LEU A 91 -29.03 6.13 19.18
CA LEU A 91 -30.47 5.97 19.04
C LEU A 91 -31.17 5.85 20.42
N PRO A 92 -32.35 6.47 20.59
CA PRO A 92 -33.24 6.20 21.72
C PRO A 92 -33.47 4.71 21.94
N LEU A 93 -33.62 4.28 23.20
CA LEU A 93 -33.74 2.86 23.56
C LEU A 93 -34.86 2.15 22.77
N ILE A 94 -36.02 2.80 22.60
CA ILE A 94 -37.16 2.24 21.87
C ILE A 94 -36.81 1.91 20.42
N LEU A 95 -36.01 2.75 19.76
CA LEU A 95 -35.55 2.51 18.40
C LEU A 95 -34.49 1.42 18.36
N ARG A 96 -33.53 1.41 19.30
CA ARG A 96 -32.49 0.36 19.40
C ARG A 96 -33.05 -1.05 19.55
N LEU A 97 -34.20 -1.22 20.22
CA LEU A 97 -34.85 -2.53 20.35
C LEU A 97 -35.40 -3.06 19.03
N SER A 98 -35.72 -2.17 18.09
CA SER A 98 -36.23 -2.51 16.75
C SER A 98 -35.15 -2.47 15.65
N THR A 99 -34.02 -1.81 15.89
CA THR A 99 -32.93 -1.67 14.91
C THR A 99 -31.84 -2.71 15.17
N PRO A 100 -31.51 -3.57 14.20
CA PRO A 100 -30.44 -4.55 14.37
C PRO A 100 -29.09 -3.88 14.64
N HIS A 101 -28.26 -4.53 15.45
CA HIS A 101 -26.90 -4.04 15.71
C HIS A 101 -26.07 -4.11 14.42
N PRO A 102 -25.22 -3.10 14.12
CA PRO A 102 -24.32 -3.14 12.97
C PRO A 102 -23.47 -4.41 12.96
N ILE A 103 -23.43 -5.08 11.80
CA ILE A 103 -22.67 -6.32 11.62
C ILE A 103 -21.18 -5.96 11.47
N PRO A 104 -20.29 -6.57 12.26
CA PRO A 104 -18.86 -6.29 12.12
C PRO A 104 -18.35 -6.70 10.73
N PRO A 105 -17.40 -5.93 10.16
CA PRO A 105 -16.77 -6.29 8.90
C PRO A 105 -16.06 -7.66 8.99
N ALA A 106 -15.96 -8.34 7.86
CA ALA A 106 -15.35 -9.66 7.77
C ALA A 106 -13.89 -9.66 8.26
N ARG A 107 -13.41 -10.79 8.78
CA ARG A 107 -12.07 -10.89 9.38
C ARG A 107 -10.96 -10.50 8.40
N TRP A 108 -11.01 -10.96 7.15
CA TRP A 108 -10.02 -10.62 6.12
C TRP A 108 -9.91 -9.11 5.81
N VAL A 109 -10.93 -8.31 6.16
CA VAL A 109 -10.91 -6.84 6.03
C VAL A 109 -10.20 -6.18 7.22
N THR A 110 -10.22 -6.83 8.40
CA THR A 110 -9.79 -6.24 9.68
C THR A 110 -8.61 -6.94 10.35
N GLY A 111 -8.13 -8.05 9.79
CA GLY A 111 -7.05 -8.90 10.30
C GLY A 111 -6.81 -10.08 9.38
#